data_AF-A0A1S8TSH1-F1
#
_entry.id   AF-A0A1S8TSH1-F1
#
_cell.length_a   1.000
_cell.length_b   1.000
_cell.length_c   1.000
_cell.angle_alpha   90.00
_cell.angle_beta   90.00
_cell.angle_gamma   90.00
#
_symmetry.space_group_name_H-M   'P 1'
#
loop_
_entity.id
_entity.type
_entity.pdbx_description
1 polymer ?
#
loop_
_entity_poly.entity_id
_entity_poly.type
_entity_poly.pdbx_seq_one_letter_code
_entity_poly.pdbx_strand_id
1 'polypeptide(L)'
;MYIKYDEFELLELFCNEPVSIGELEAGELIYSLNDNKGFEIVMSMDVYRKICEITITYQQLTVFTCKIENVECINKVNDEMVINNKEKSILKVKFKKQIGVELL
;
A
#
# COMPACT_ATOMS: atom_id res chain seq x y z
N MET A 1 15.72 -10.49 -5.88
CA MET A 1 14.81 -10.51 -4.71
C MET A 1 13.75 -9.45 -4.94
N TYR A 2 12.51 -9.70 -4.56
CA TYR A 2 11.37 -8.82 -4.86
C TYR A 2 10.38 -8.82 -3.68
N ILE A 3 9.52 -7.82 -3.60
CA ILE A 3 8.41 -7.80 -2.63
C ILE A 3 7.43 -8.92 -2.97
N LYS A 4 7.11 -9.78 -2.01
CA LYS A 4 6.07 -10.80 -2.17
C LYS A 4 4.71 -10.20 -1.83
N TYR A 5 3.75 -10.34 -2.74
CA TYR A 5 2.37 -9.92 -2.54
C TYR A 5 1.45 -10.74 -3.45
N ASP A 6 0.15 -10.74 -3.13
CA ASP A 6 -0.90 -11.30 -3.99
C ASP A 6 -1.65 -10.14 -4.66
N GLU A 7 -1.65 -10.11 -5.99
CA GLU A 7 -2.30 -9.08 -6.79
C GLU A 7 -3.81 -9.01 -6.57
N PHE A 8 -4.47 -10.16 -6.34
CA PHE A 8 -5.92 -10.21 -6.10
C PHE A 8 -6.27 -9.71 -4.70
N GLU A 9 -5.41 -9.96 -3.70
CA GLU A 9 -5.60 -9.41 -2.36
C GLU A 9 -5.51 -7.88 -2.35
N LEU A 10 -4.51 -7.33 -3.06
CA LEU A 10 -4.37 -5.87 -3.18
C LEU A 10 -5.49 -5.26 -4.01
N LEU A 11 -5.89 -5.90 -5.11
CA LEU A 11 -7.06 -5.48 -5.91
C LEU A 11 -8.32 -5.40 -5.05
N GLU A 12 -8.55 -6.38 -4.17
CA GLU A 12 -9.72 -6.35 -3.28
C GLU A 12 -9.65 -5.24 -2.23
N LEU A 13 -8.47 -4.97 -1.67
CA LEU A 13 -8.29 -3.93 -0.65
C LEU A 13 -8.47 -2.51 -1.23
N PHE A 14 -7.92 -2.27 -2.42
CA PHE A 14 -7.99 -0.98 -3.09
C PHE A 14 -9.23 -0.82 -3.98
N CYS A 15 -9.96 -1.92 -4.23
CA CYS A 15 -11.07 -2.00 -5.19
C CYS A 15 -10.71 -1.50 -6.60
N ASN A 16 -9.43 -1.49 -6.95
CA ASN A 16 -8.90 -0.94 -8.20
C ASN A 16 -7.63 -1.68 -8.61
N GLU A 17 -7.43 -1.81 -9.92
CA GLU A 17 -6.17 -2.32 -10.49
C GLU A 17 -5.05 -1.29 -10.29
N PRO A 18 -3.79 -1.74 -10.11
CA PRO A 18 -2.67 -0.82 -10.04
C PRO A 18 -2.38 -0.19 -11.40
N VAL A 19 -1.82 1.02 -11.36
CA VAL A 19 -1.21 1.66 -12.52
C VAL A 19 0.30 1.39 -12.49
N SER A 20 0.83 0.89 -13.60
CA SER A 20 2.29 0.75 -13.77
C SER A 20 2.92 2.10 -14.12
N ILE A 21 4.03 2.42 -13.48
CA ILE A 21 4.87 3.57 -13.85
C ILE A 21 5.99 3.06 -14.76
N GLY A 22 6.05 3.57 -15.99
CA GLY A 22 7.05 3.12 -16.96
C GLY A 22 6.72 1.78 -17.61
N GLU A 23 7.74 0.96 -17.86
CA GLU A 23 7.58 -0.38 -18.45
C GLU A 23 6.98 -1.35 -17.44
N LEU A 24 6.10 -2.25 -17.88
CA LEU A 24 5.45 -3.23 -17.01
C LEU A 24 6.48 -4.10 -16.27
N GLU A 25 7.60 -4.39 -16.94
CA GLU A 25 8.70 -5.17 -16.41
C GLU A 25 9.48 -4.45 -15.30
N ALA A 26 9.31 -3.13 -15.12
CA ALA A 26 10.00 -2.36 -14.09
C ALA A 26 9.43 -2.60 -12.68
N GLY A 27 8.21 -3.13 -12.55
CA GLY A 27 7.62 -3.46 -11.25
C GLY A 27 7.36 -2.24 -10.36
N GLU A 28 7.25 -1.05 -10.95
CA GLU A 28 6.83 0.18 -10.27
C GLU A 28 5.31 0.32 -10.38
N LEU A 29 4.59 0.15 -9.28
CA LEU A 29 3.13 0.09 -9.24
C LEU A 29 2.55 1.16 -8.32
N ILE A 30 1.42 1.75 -8.72
CA ILE A 30 0.60 2.62 -7.89
C ILE A 30 -0.77 2.00 -7.68
N TYR A 31 -1.15 1.79 -6.43
CA TYR A 31 -2.52 1.49 -6.03
C TYR A 31 -3.17 2.72 -5.42
N SER A 32 -4.45 2.95 -5.72
CA SER A 32 -5.19 4.05 -5.13
C SER A 32 -6.62 3.66 -4.74
N LEU A 33 -7.08 4.23 -3.63
CA LEU A 33 -8.45 4.14 -3.15
C LEU A 33 -8.94 5.53 -2.80
N ASN A 34 -10.09 5.93 -3.35
CA ASN A 34 -10.85 7.07 -2.89
C ASN A 34 -12.12 6.57 -2.20
N ASP A 35 -12.34 6.97 -0.94
CA ASP A 35 -13.48 6.48 -0.15
C ASP A 35 -14.80 7.23 -0.43
N ASN A 36 -14.77 8.23 -1.32
CA ASN A 36 -15.85 9.17 -1.64
C ASN A 36 -16.37 9.99 -0.45
N LYS A 37 -15.68 9.97 0.69
CA LYS A 37 -15.97 10.77 1.91
C LYS A 37 -14.85 11.78 2.21
N GLY A 38 -13.86 11.85 1.32
CA GLY A 38 -12.78 12.81 1.36
C GLY A 38 -11.42 12.19 1.68
N PHE A 39 -11.36 10.91 2.07
CA PHE A 39 -10.08 10.22 2.20
C PHE A 39 -9.63 9.62 0.88
N GLU A 40 -8.32 9.71 0.66
CA GLU A 40 -7.63 9.01 -0.42
C GLU A 40 -6.41 8.30 0.15
N ILE A 41 -6.22 7.03 -0.25
CA ILE A 41 -5.00 6.27 0.01
C ILE A 41 -4.31 6.09 -1.33
N VAL A 42 -3.02 6.43 -1.39
CA VAL A 42 -2.14 6.12 -2.50
C VAL A 42 -0.97 5.31 -1.97
N MET A 43 -0.74 4.14 -2.56
CA MET A 43 0.44 3.32 -2.31
C MET A 43 1.28 3.24 -3.57
N SER A 44 2.53 3.69 -3.52
CA SER A 44 3.52 3.43 -4.55
C SER A 44 4.46 2.32 -4.09
N MET A 45 4.78 1.40 -4.99
CA MET A 45 5.63 0.26 -4.70
C MET A 45 6.64 0.06 -5.83
N ASP A 46 7.90 -0.11 -5.46
CA ASP A 46 8.96 -0.59 -6.34
C ASP A 46 9.30 -2.02 -5.91
N VAL A 47 8.76 -2.99 -6.67
CA VAL A 47 8.80 -4.42 -6.35
C VAL A 47 10.23 -4.93 -6.25
N TYR A 48 11.14 -4.46 -7.11
CA TYR A 48 12.52 -4.96 -7.17
C TYR A 48 13.45 -4.21 -6.24
N ARG A 49 13.27 -2.88 -6.06
CA ARG A 49 14.03 -2.12 -5.05
C ARG A 49 13.52 -2.33 -3.63
N LYS A 50 12.37 -3.00 -3.47
CA LYS A 50 11.78 -3.34 -2.18
C LYS A 50 11.42 -2.11 -1.34
N ILE A 51 10.86 -1.12 -2.02
CA ILE A 51 10.40 0.14 -1.42
C ILE A 51 8.88 0.19 -1.55
N CYS A 52 8.20 0.61 -0.49
CA CYS A 52 6.79 0.93 -0.51
C CYS A 52 6.58 2.27 0.20
N GLU A 53 5.81 3.16 -0.41
CA GLU A 53 5.40 4.41 0.21
C GLU A 53 3.87 4.48 0.22
N ILE A 54 3.32 4.84 1.37
CA ILE A 54 1.89 5.03 1.56
C ILE A 54 1.63 6.47 1.95
N THR A 55 0.74 7.11 1.21
CA THR A 55 0.23 8.44 1.53
C THR A 55 -1.28 8.34 1.73
N ILE A 56 -1.76 8.97 2.79
CA ILE A 56 -3.18 9.17 3.05
C ILE A 56 -3.46 10.66 3.09
N THR A 57 -4.47 11.08 2.33
CA THR A 57 -4.96 12.45 2.34
C THR A 57 -6.40 12.50 2.83
N TYR A 58 -6.79 13.64 3.38
CA TYR A 58 -8.18 14.01 3.64
C TYR A 58 -8.44 15.38 3.03
N GLN A 59 -9.40 15.47 2.11
CA GLN A 59 -9.71 16.71 1.39
C GLN A 59 -8.46 17.35 0.77
N GLN A 60 -7.62 16.54 0.11
CA GLN A 60 -6.34 16.93 -0.52
C GLN A 60 -5.23 17.34 0.45
N LEU A 61 -5.47 17.35 1.76
CA LEU A 61 -4.43 17.57 2.77
C LEU A 61 -3.79 16.25 3.17
N THR A 62 -2.47 16.16 3.12
CA THR A 62 -1.75 14.97 3.61
C THR A 62 -1.93 14.85 5.11
N VAL A 63 -2.49 13.72 5.56
CA VAL A 63 -2.67 13.39 6.98
C VAL A 63 -1.69 12.34 7.46
N PHE A 64 -1.15 11.54 6.54
CA PHE A 64 -0.12 10.55 6.82
C PHE A 64 0.72 10.28 5.58
N THR A 65 2.03 10.12 5.76
CA THR A 65 2.93 9.57 4.76
C THR A 65 3.98 8.70 5.44
N CYS A 66 4.32 7.57 4.84
CA CYS A 66 5.37 6.69 5.32
C CYS A 66 6.04 5.97 4.15
N LYS A 67 7.35 6.16 4.03
CA LYS A 67 8.21 5.40 3.13
C LYS A 67 8.90 4.29 3.92
N ILE A 68 8.81 3.07 3.40
CA ILE A 68 9.35 1.86 4.00
C ILE A 68 10.34 1.25 3.01
N GLU A 69 11.57 1.05 3.46
CA GLU A 69 12.62 0.36 2.72
C GLU A 69 12.77 -1.08 3.21
N ASN A 70 13.36 -1.93 2.38
CA ASN A 70 13.59 -3.35 2.69
C ASN A 70 12.30 -4.15 2.96
N VAL A 71 11.22 -3.82 2.26
CA VAL A 71 9.95 -4.56 2.35
C VAL A 71 10.14 -5.99 1.83
N GLU A 72 9.76 -6.99 2.62
CA GLU A 72 9.79 -8.40 2.21
C GLU A 72 8.46 -8.84 1.62
N CYS A 73 7.37 -8.49 2.30
CA CYS A 73 6.04 -8.85 1.83
C CYS A 73 4.97 -7.86 2.26
N ILE A 74 3.92 -7.80 1.45
CA ILE A 74 2.69 -7.08 1.70
C ILE A 74 1.58 -8.11 1.59
N ASN A 75 0.83 -8.32 2.67
CA ASN A 75 -0.23 -9.32 2.71
C ASN A 75 -1.52 -8.68 3.22
N LYS A 76 -2.65 -9.26 2.83
CA LYS A 76 -3.94 -8.98 3.44
C LYS A 76 -4.14 -9.85 4.68
N VAL A 77 -4.57 -9.23 5.78
CA VAL A 77 -4.99 -9.93 7.00
C VAL A 77 -6.39 -9.43 7.36
N ASN A 78 -7.40 -10.27 7.12
CA ASN A 78 -8.80 -9.84 7.10
C ASN A 78 -9.01 -8.70 6.09
N ASP A 79 -9.53 -7.55 6.49
CA ASP A 79 -9.74 -6.38 5.60
C ASP A 79 -8.65 -5.30 5.76
N GLU A 80 -7.48 -5.69 6.25
CA GLU A 80 -6.35 -4.81 6.52
C GLU A 80 -5.14 -5.24 5.69
N MET A 81 -4.34 -4.26 5.26
CA MET A 81 -3.04 -4.52 4.62
C MET A 81 -1.94 -4.46 5.66
N VAL A 82 -1.02 -5.42 5.64
CA VAL A 82 0.14 -5.46 6.54
C VAL A 82 1.43 -5.51 5.73
N ILE A 83 2.32 -4.56 5.99
CA ILE A 83 3.66 -4.48 5.39
C ILE A 83 4.69 -5.03 6.38
N ASN A 84 5.52 -5.95 5.90
CA ASN A 84 6.54 -6.61 6.72
C ASN A 84 7.94 -6.45 6.11
N ASN A 85 8.94 -6.34 6.96
CA ASN A 85 10.33 -6.66 6.59
C ASN A 85 10.69 -8.07 7.10
N LYS A 86 11.97 -8.42 7.07
CA LYS A 86 12.45 -9.74 7.52
C LYS A 86 12.22 -10.01 9.01
N GLU A 87 12.13 -8.97 9.83
CA GLU A 87 12.16 -9.10 11.29
C GLU A 87 10.78 -8.94 11.91
N LYS A 88 9.97 -8.01 11.38
CA LYS A 88 8.67 -7.65 11.95
C LYS A 88 7.72 -7.04 10.94
N SER A 89 6.45 -6.97 11.35
CA SER A 89 5.48 -6.08 10.75
C SER A 89 5.84 -4.63 11.06
N ILE A 90 5.68 -3.75 10.08
CA ILE A 90 6.06 -2.34 10.17
C ILE A 90 4.82 -1.46 10.22
N LEU A 91 3.86 -1.75 9.34
CA LEU A 91 2.71 -0.90 9.10
C LEU A 91 1.49 -1.75 8.84
N LYS A 92 0.37 -1.32 9.39
CA LYS A 92 -0.95 -1.85 9.07
C LYS A 92 -1.84 -0.71 8.59
N VAL A 93 -2.57 -0.95 7.49
CA VAL A 93 -3.52 0.00 6.89
C VAL A 93 -4.92 -0.59 6.91
N LYS A 94 -5.89 0.19 7.38
CA LYS A 94 -7.30 -0.18 7.47
C LYS A 94 -8.08 0.56 6.39
N PHE A 95 -8.88 -0.18 5.63
CA PHE A 95 -9.62 0.34 4.46
C PHE A 95 -11.13 0.44 4.74
N LYS A 96 -11.69 -0.53 5.49
CA LYS A 96 -13.14 -0.65 5.71
C LYS A 96 -13.57 -0.04 7.05
N LYS A 97 -14.79 0.51 7.09
CA LYS A 97 -15.43 1.24 8.22
C LYS A 97 -14.75 2.57 8.57
N GLN A 98 -13.42 2.59 8.62
CA GLN A 98 -12.59 3.78 8.80
C GLN A 98 -11.27 3.61 8.05
N ILE A 99 -10.77 4.71 7.49
CA ILE A 99 -9.39 4.78 7.00
C ILE A 99 -8.49 5.01 8.20
N GLY A 100 -7.44 4.19 8.33
CA GLY A 100 -6.55 4.29 9.47
C GLY A 100 -5.23 3.58 9.26
N VAL A 101 -4.26 3.97 10.08
CA VAL A 101 -2.90 3.43 10.04
C VAL A 101 -2.43 3.11 11.46
N GLU A 102 -1.71 2.01 11.60
CA GLU A 102 -1.11 1.55 12.84
C GLU A 102 0.36 1.17 12.59
N LEU A 103 1.27 1.81 13.32
CA LEU A 103 2.71 1.53 13.29
C LEU A 103 3.03 0.39 14.27
N LEU A 104 3.82 -0.59 13.85
CA LEU A 104 4.08 -1.85 14.56
C LEU A 104 5.56 -2.02 14.97
#